data_AF-A0AAU0NX12-F1
#
_entry.id   AF-A0AAU0NX12-F1
#
_cell.length_a   1.000
_cell.length_b   1.000
_cell.length_c   1.000
_cell.angle_alpha   90.00
_cell.angle_beta   90.00
_cell.angle_gamma   90.00
#
_symmetry.space_group_name_H-M   'P 1'
#
loop_
_entity.id
_entity.type
_entity.pdbx_description
1 polymer ?
#
loop_
_entity_poly.entity_id
_entity_poly.type
_entity_poly.pdbx_seq_one_letter_code
_entity_poly.pdbx_strand_id
1 'polypeptide(L)' 'MKVGDIVQIQDENEWKGLYGVVEYVTVGISHIFCVKNPCYLYVATKNNNIKVIEESKKDEYKKNVSMKN' A
#
# COMPACT_ATOMS: atom_id res chain seq x y z
N MET A 1 -1.12 3.62 -6.45
CA MET A 1 -0.57 2.81 -5.35
C MET A 1 0.09 1.58 -5.93
N LYS A 2 1.29 1.25 -5.46
CA LYS A 2 2.09 0.09 -5.84
C LYS A 2 2.44 -0.72 -4.59
N VAL A 3 2.80 -1.98 -4.79
CA VAL A 3 3.22 -2.87 -3.69
C VAL A 3 4.37 -2.23 -2.91
N GLY A 4 4.22 -2.18 -1.59
CA GLY A 4 5.16 -1.61 -0.64
C GLY A 4 4.96 -0.12 -0.33
N ASP A 5 4.00 0.57 -0.97
CA ASP A 5 3.68 1.96 -0.58
C ASP A 5 3.14 1.98 0.85
N ILE A 6 3.55 2.98 1.63
CA ILE A 6 2.95 3.32 2.91
C ILE A 6 1.80 4.29 2.64
N VAL A 7 0.61 3.97 3.13
CA VAL A 7 -0.62 4.72 2.88
C VAL A 7 -1.37 5.03 4.16
N GLN A 8 -2.24 6.03 4.12
CA GLN A 8 -3.21 6.34 5.16
C GLN A 8 -4.62 6.32 4.56
N ILE A 9 -5.53 5.59 5.20
CA ILE A 9 -6.93 5.45 4.77
C ILE A 9 -7.71 6.69 5.21
N GLN A 10 -8.41 7.36 4.29
CA GLN A 10 -9.19 8.58 4.57
C GLN A 10 -10.70 8.36 4.39
N ASP A 11 -11.14 7.15 4.03
CA ASP A 11 -12.56 6.82 3.95
C ASP A 11 -13.25 6.99 5.30
N GLU A 12 -14.50 7.45 5.28
CA GLU A 12 -15.34 7.63 6.47
C GLU A 12 -15.89 6.29 6.98
N ASN A 13 -15.01 5.43 7.47
CA ASN A 13 -15.35 4.14 8.08
C ASN A 13 -14.39 3.80 9.24
N GLU A 14 -14.51 2.58 9.79
CA GLU A 14 -13.70 2.11 10.93
C GLU A 14 -12.18 2.09 10.67
N TRP A 15 -11.74 2.19 9.41
CA TRP A 15 -10.34 2.22 9.02
C TRP A 15 -9.79 3.64 8.88
N LYS A 16 -10.61 4.68 9.06
CA LYS A 16 -10.21 6.08 8.91
C LYS A 16 -9.00 6.40 9.77
N GLY A 17 -8.00 7.03 9.16
CA GLY A 17 -6.77 7.48 9.80
C GLY A 17 -5.75 6.38 10.05
N LEU A 18 -6.09 5.10 9.82
CA LEU A 18 -5.14 4.00 9.95
C LEU A 18 -4.08 4.04 8.84
N TYR A 19 -2.86 3.71 9.24
CA TYR A 19 -1.73 3.54 8.33
C TYR A 19 -1.58 2.07 7.95
N GLY A 20 -1.26 1.81 6.69
CA GLY A 20 -1.01 0.48 6.20
C GLY A 20 0.03 0.44 5.09
N VAL A 21 0.43 -0.78 4.74
CA VAL A 21 1.33 -1.05 3.62
C VAL A 21 0.54 -1.77 2.54
N VAL A 22 0.70 -1.35 1.28
CA VAL A 22 0.11 -2.07 0.14
C VAL A 22 0.83 -3.41 0.00
N GLU A 23 0.18 -4.50 0.37
CA GLU A 23 0.76 -5.83 0.40
C GLU A 23 0.80 -6.46 -1.00
N TYR A 24 -0.32 -6.40 -1.71
CA TYR A 24 -0.41 -6.82 -3.11
C TYR A 24 -1.49 -6.03 -3.87
N VAL A 25 -1.39 -6.06 -5.20
CA VAL A 25 -2.32 -5.40 -6.11
C VAL A 25 -2.78 -6.40 -7.16
N THR A 26 -4.09 -6.53 -7.33
CA THR A 26 -4.71 -7.45 -8.29
C THR A 26 -5.75 -6.70 -9.11
N VAL A 27 -5.58 -6.62 -10.43
CA VAL A 27 -6.54 -5.96 -11.36
C VAL A 27 -6.95 -4.55 -10.88
N GLY A 28 -5.97 -3.73 -10.47
CA GLY A 28 -6.20 -2.36 -9.99
C GLY A 28 -6.80 -2.25 -8.58
N ILE A 29 -6.99 -3.37 -7.88
CA ILE A 29 -7.44 -3.43 -6.49
C ILE A 29 -6.21 -3.60 -5.59
N SER A 30 -6.02 -2.66 -4.67
CA SER A 30 -4.94 -2.70 -3.68
C SER A 30 -5.42 -3.33 -2.39
N HIS A 31 -4.67 -4.28 -1.85
CA HIS A 31 -4.94 -4.89 -0.56
C HIS A 31 -3.93 -4.36 0.44
N ILE A 32 -4.42 -3.68 1.47
CA ILE A 32 -3.61 -2.91 2.41
C ILE A 32 -3.61 -3.62 3.76
N PHE A 33 -2.43 -4.01 4.21
CA PHE A 33 -2.21 -4.56 5.54
C PHE A 33 -2.04 -3.45 6.56
N CYS A 34 -2.80 -3.50 7.66
CA CYS A 34 -2.70 -2.58 8.78
C CYS A 34 -2.40 -3.31 10.08
N VAL A 35 -1.35 -2.90 10.80
CA VAL A 35 -0.95 -3.53 12.08
C VAL A 35 -2.02 -3.39 13.16
N LYS A 36 -2.87 -2.34 13.10
CA LYS A 36 -3.96 -2.12 14.06
C LYS A 36 -5.10 -3.12 13.90
N ASN A 37 -5.28 -3.67 12.69
CA ASN A 37 -6.27 -4.70 12.38
C ASN A 37 -5.54 -5.93 11.82
N PRO A 38 -4.73 -6.61 12.65
CA PRO A 38 -4.00 -7.79 12.20
C PRO A 38 -5.02 -8.86 11.76
N CYS A 39 -4.68 -9.61 10.72
CA CYS A 39 -5.54 -10.61 10.04
C CYS A 39 -6.56 -10.09 9.02
N TYR A 40 -6.69 -8.77 8.84
CA TYR A 40 -7.58 -8.20 7.83
C TYR A 40 -6.82 -7.29 6.85
N LEU A 41 -7.27 -7.31 5.59
CA LEU A 41 -6.78 -6.42 4.55
C LEU A 41 -7.87 -5.45 4.18
N TYR A 42 -7.53 -4.16 4.18
CA TYR A 42 -8.41 -3.16 3.63
C TYR A 42 -8.33 -3.21 2.10
N VAL A 43 -9.48 -3.40 1.45
CA VAL A 43 -9.59 -3.56 0.00
C VAL A 43 -9.89 -2.20 -0.62
N ALA A 44 -8.91 -1.62 -1.30
CA ALA A 44 -9.00 -0.30 -1.92
C ALA A 44 -9.09 -0.40 -3.44
N THR A 45 -10.05 0.31 -4.01
CA THR A 45 -10.21 0.57 -5.43
C THR A 45 -9.94 2.05 -5.73
N LYS A 46 -10.02 2.45 -7.00
CA LYS A 46 -9.92 3.86 -7.41
C LYS A 46 -10.98 4.79 -6.80
N ASN A 47 -12.06 4.24 -6.23
CA ASN A 47 -13.13 5.01 -5.62
C ASN A 47 -12.88 5.30 -4.13
N ASN A 48 -11.88 4.64 -3.51
CA ASN A 48 -11.55 4.85 -2.10
C ASN A 48 -10.60 6.03 -1.96
N ASN A 49 -10.78 6.81 -0.90
CA ASN A 49 -9.93 7.95 -0.56
C ASN A 49 -8.71 7.46 0.24
N ILE A 50 -7.60 7.24 -0.47
CA ILE A 50 -6.35 6.74 0.12
C ILE A 50 -5.21 7.71 -0.18
N LYS A 51 -4.51 8.14 0.88
CA LYS A 51 -3.35 9.03 0.76
C LYS A 51 -2.07 8.21 0.78
N VAL A 52 -1.23 8.33 -0.25
CA VAL A 52 0.13 7.78 -0.24
C VAL A 52 1.01 8.68 0.63
N ILE A 53 1.67 8.08 1.62
CA ILE A 53 2.56 8.75 2.59
C ILE A 53 4.02 8.60 2.17
N GLU A 54 4.40 7.38 1.77
CA GLU A 54 5.72 7.09 1.22
C GLU A 54 5.60 6.07 0.09
N GLU A 55 6.28 6.33 -1.02
CA GLU A 55 6.33 5.41 -2.14
C GLU A 55 7.33 4.28 -1.92
N SER A 56 6.98 3.08 -2.40
CA SER A 56 7.91 1.95 -2.39
C SER A 56 9.13 2.22 -3.28
N LYS A 57 10.31 1.92 -2.73
CA LYS A 57 11.61 2.04 -3.43
C LYS A 57 12.02 0.77 -4.16
N LYS A 58 11.06 -0.11 -4.47
CA LYS A 58 11.32 -1.47 -4.95
C LYS A 58 12.08 -1.48 -6.29
N ASP A 59 11.83 -0.49 -7.14
CA ASP A 59 12.49 -0.35 -8.44
C ASP A 59 13.94 0.16 -8.32
N GLU A 60 14.23 0.97 -7.31
CA GLU A 60 15.57 1.46 -7.00
C GLU A 60 16.50 0.32 -6.56
N TYR A 61 15.97 -0.60 -5.74
CA TYR A 61 16.70 -1.81 -5.33
C TYR A 61 17.02 -2.74 -6.51
N LYS A 62 16.06 -3.02 -7.40
CA LYS A 62 16.31 -3.90 -8.56
C LYS A 62 17.37 -3.34 -9.51
N LYS A 63 17.36 -2.02 -9.73
CA LYS A 63 18.36 -1.35 -10.58
C LYS A 63 19.78 -1.48 -10.01
N ASN A 64 19.92 -1.31 -8.70
CA ASN A 64 21.22 -1.43 -8.01
C ASN A 64 21.75 -2.87 -7.95
N VAL A 65 20.89 -3.88 -8.01
CA VAL A 65 21.29 -5.30 -8.12
C VAL A 65 21.71 -5.64 -9.55
N SER A 66 20.97 -5.16 -10.55
CA SER A 66 21.29 -5.38 -11.97
C SER A 66 22.63 -4.75 -12.39
N MET A 67 22.97 -3.58 -11.84
CA MET A 67 24.25 -2.89 -12.13
C MET A 67 25.47 -3.51 -11.45
N LYS A 68 25.31 -4.55 -10.63
CA LYS A 68 26.40 -5.23 -9.92
C LYS A 68 26.80 -6.59 -10.52
N ASN A 69 26.15 -7.01 -11.62
CA ASN A 69 26.43 -8.27 -12.32
C ASN A 69 27.03 -8.00 -13.70
#